data_AF-A0A8B8A4G9-F1
#
_entry.id   AF-A0A8B8A4G9-F1
#
_cell.length_a   1.000
_cell.length_b   1.000
_cell.length_c   1.000
_cell.angle_alpha   90.00
_cell.angle_beta   90.00
_cell.angle_gamma   90.00
#
_symmetry.space_group_name_H-M   'P 1'
#
loop_
_entity.id
_entity.type
_entity.pdbx_description
1 polymer ?
#
loop_
_entity_poly.entity_id
_entity_poly.type
_entity_poly.pdbx_seq_one_letter_code
_entity_poly.pdbx_strand_id
1 'polypeptide(L)'
;MNVNAALYFIEQFFDVQKSYRACFLFAVLAWFLQVMALGTYDWMRAGSSSMGLWTYCNYTATDFKCCQTLTNFLGKQHKIPRMPTWLSAALVFEILGLVSSMIFVVSCIVLICISDPRLRKKAKVFNYIFSLATVIFVTIGVLVYWREYSSETWSSEARLSSSYGISATSGIIHLICFLLLFVSSDNAVNSLDEGRRWNGPVKAPGTKEFWEEILENPTTPMNWTQFEGGYNVTKYLSLDDKCKTVEVTDQKELSAIQKLVNGTWESKPAGIGADAANIACGSLLVTGVERIENVELWNYYINERAKLIRSILKKGPFEKLENHSNRGSVFTSRHMDSPLTDAIYPELNEFYLFHGTKPQFVDDIVGKGMDPRFSGDHTMMGSGNYCAESSTKSDQYADDRNERQYSGLKMLLVRMLLGNIHVAESACQYKLPPCSTCLKSGKLTDPCTNKNHEHYDSVVADIPMKNFREFIVYNAHQCYPEYIITYKRLKV
;
A
#
# COMPACT_ATOMS: atom_id res chain seq x y z
N MET A 1 -21.66 22.17 16.82
CA MET A 1 -21.02 21.07 16.07
C MET A 1 -20.63 21.61 14.70
N ASN A 2 -19.35 21.55 14.31
CA ASN A 2 -18.86 22.09 13.04
C ASN A 2 -19.35 21.20 11.89
N VAL A 3 -20.11 21.76 10.93
CA VAL A 3 -20.66 21.01 9.78
C VAL A 3 -19.55 20.27 9.02
N ASN A 4 -18.36 20.86 8.94
CA ASN A 4 -17.20 20.25 8.28
C ASN A 4 -16.71 18.99 8.99
N ALA A 5 -16.81 18.93 10.32
CA ALA A 5 -16.41 17.74 11.08
C ALA A 5 -17.41 16.59 10.90
N ALA A 6 -18.70 16.91 10.75
CA ALA A 6 -19.74 15.91 10.48
C ALA A 6 -19.60 15.34 9.06
N LEU A 7 -19.36 16.20 8.06
CA LEU A 7 -19.11 15.77 6.68
C LEU A 7 -17.85 14.90 6.59
N TYR A 8 -16.76 15.32 7.24
CA TYR A 8 -15.54 14.51 7.32
C TYR A 8 -15.79 13.14 7.93
N PHE A 9 -16.52 13.06 9.05
CA PHE A 9 -16.88 11.76 9.65
C PHE A 9 -17.69 10.90 8.69
N ILE A 10 -18.66 11.47 7.97
CA ILE A 10 -19.49 10.74 7.01
C ILE A 10 -18.64 10.15 5.88
N GLU A 11 -17.75 10.94 5.29
CA GLU A 11 -16.81 10.46 4.27
C GLU A 11 -15.96 9.31 4.80
N GLN A 12 -15.30 9.51 5.96
CA GLN A 12 -14.47 8.47 6.56
C GLN A 12 -15.27 7.22 6.95
N PHE A 13 -16.53 7.37 7.39
CA PHE A 13 -17.40 6.25 7.77
C PHE A 13 -17.66 5.31 6.60
N PHE A 14 -17.87 5.84 5.39
CA PHE A 14 -18.10 5.00 4.20
C PHE A 14 -16.80 4.38 3.66
N ASP A 15 -15.66 5.01 3.90
CA ASP A 15 -14.33 4.55 3.47
C ASP A 15 -13.73 3.44 4.34
N VAL A 16 -14.18 3.27 5.58
CA VAL A 16 -13.66 2.22 6.48
C VAL A 16 -14.29 0.83 6.24
N GLN A 17 -13.60 -0.21 6.73
CA GLN A 17 -14.04 -1.60 6.62
C GLN A 17 -15.46 -1.80 7.17
N LYS A 18 -16.24 -2.67 6.50
CA LYS A 18 -17.62 -2.99 6.90
C LYS A 18 -17.71 -3.48 8.36
N SER A 19 -16.70 -4.19 8.86
CA SER A 19 -16.62 -4.64 10.26
C SER A 19 -16.59 -3.47 11.26
N TYR A 20 -15.86 -2.39 10.97
CA TYR A 20 -15.80 -1.22 11.86
C TYR A 20 -17.09 -0.41 11.84
N ARG A 21 -17.73 -0.29 10.67
CA ARG A 21 -19.07 0.31 10.56
C ARG A 21 -20.10 -0.45 11.38
N ALA A 22 -20.15 -1.77 11.20
CA ALA A 22 -21.06 -2.64 11.95
C ALA A 22 -20.78 -2.57 13.46
N CYS A 23 -19.51 -2.63 13.86
CA CYS A 23 -19.10 -2.52 15.26
C CYS A 23 -19.54 -1.19 15.89
N PHE A 24 -19.35 -0.06 15.21
CA PHE A 24 -19.81 1.25 15.70
C PHE A 24 -21.34 1.30 15.87
N LEU A 25 -22.11 0.85 14.87
CA LEU A 25 -23.57 0.86 14.93
C LEU A 25 -24.09 -0.03 16.07
N PHE A 26 -23.52 -1.22 16.24
CA PHE A 26 -23.86 -2.12 17.33
C PHE A 26 -23.43 -1.58 18.70
N ALA A 27 -22.27 -0.93 18.81
CA ALA A 27 -21.83 -0.29 20.05
C ALA A 27 -22.78 0.83 20.49
N VAL A 28 -23.25 1.66 19.56
CA VAL A 28 -24.23 2.72 19.85
C VAL A 28 -25.57 2.12 20.29
N LEU A 29 -26.04 1.08 19.59
CA LEU A 29 -27.27 0.38 19.95
C LEU A 29 -27.18 -0.24 21.35
N ALA A 30 -26.09 -0.96 21.64
CA ALA A 30 -25.86 -1.58 22.94
C ALA A 30 -25.80 -0.55 24.06
N TRP A 31 -25.04 0.53 23.87
CA TRP A 31 -24.99 1.63 24.82
C TRP A 31 -26.39 2.21 25.11
N PHE A 32 -27.20 2.44 24.08
CA PHE A 32 -28.57 2.92 24.24
C PHE A 32 -29.46 1.94 25.00
N LEU A 33 -29.35 0.64 24.71
CA LEU A 33 -30.05 -0.41 25.46
C LEU A 33 -29.63 -0.41 26.94
N GLN A 34 -28.33 -0.27 27.22
CA GLN A 34 -27.82 -0.14 28.59
C GLN A 34 -28.46 1.05 29.30
N VAL A 35 -28.49 2.24 28.68
CA VAL A 35 -29.14 3.45 29.23
C VAL A 35 -30.64 3.20 29.46
N MET A 36 -31.33 2.53 28.53
CA MET A 36 -32.74 2.19 28.71
C MET A 36 -32.96 1.23 29.88
N ALA A 37 -32.09 0.23 30.07
CA ALA A 37 -32.16 -0.68 31.22
C ALA A 37 -32.01 0.06 32.56
N LEU A 38 -31.28 1.19 32.59
CA LEU A 38 -31.21 2.09 33.75
C LEU A 38 -32.46 2.95 33.93
N GLY A 39 -33.15 3.27 32.83
CA GLY A 39 -34.29 4.19 32.78
C GLY A 39 -35.66 3.53 32.90
N THR A 40 -35.76 2.21 32.87
CA THR A 40 -37.02 1.47 32.99
C THR A 40 -37.52 1.45 34.44
N TYR A 41 -38.04 2.59 34.91
CA TYR A 41 -38.59 2.74 36.26
C TYR A 41 -40.07 2.29 36.38
N ASP A 42 -40.86 2.27 35.28
CA ASP A 42 -42.34 2.23 35.41
C ASP A 42 -43.15 1.56 34.26
N TRP A 43 -42.55 0.81 33.33
CA TRP A 43 -43.23 0.47 32.06
C TRP A 43 -44.36 -0.59 32.09
N MET A 44 -44.73 -1.17 33.24
CA MET A 44 -45.98 -1.95 33.35
C MET A 44 -46.62 -1.86 34.75
N ARG A 45 -47.43 -0.82 34.98
CA ARG A 45 -48.51 -0.87 35.98
C ARG A 45 -49.67 -1.69 35.41
N ALA A 46 -49.53 -3.01 35.39
CA ALA A 46 -50.65 -3.92 35.24
C ALA A 46 -50.43 -5.15 36.14
N GLY A 47 -50.98 -5.08 37.35
CA GLY A 47 -51.37 -6.25 38.16
C GLY A 47 -50.29 -7.08 38.87
N SER A 48 -49.02 -7.08 38.43
CA SER A 48 -47.98 -7.86 39.10
C SER A 48 -46.64 -7.12 39.11
N SER A 49 -45.99 -7.06 40.28
CA SER A 49 -44.78 -6.31 40.56
C SER A 49 -43.58 -6.72 39.70
N SER A 50 -43.37 -6.09 38.55
CA SER A 50 -42.06 -6.10 37.89
C SER A 50 -41.16 -5.11 38.63
N MET A 51 -40.25 -5.61 39.46
CA MET A 51 -39.23 -4.77 40.09
C MET A 51 -38.17 -4.46 39.03
N GLY A 52 -37.97 -3.19 38.69
CA GLY A 52 -36.85 -2.77 37.83
C GLY A 52 -35.52 -3.18 38.47
N LEU A 53 -34.47 -3.44 37.67
CA LEU A 53 -33.10 -3.71 38.13
C LEU A 53 -32.59 -2.66 39.13
N TRP A 54 -33.15 -1.44 39.07
CA TRP A 54 -32.81 -0.27 39.87
C TRP A 54 -33.86 0.09 40.93
N THR A 55 -34.81 -0.80 41.22
CA THR A 55 -35.89 -0.56 42.18
C THR A 55 -36.08 -1.76 43.09
N TYR A 56 -35.81 -1.56 44.38
CA TYR A 56 -36.06 -2.57 45.40
C TYR A 56 -37.28 -2.16 46.24
N CYS A 57 -38.29 -3.01 46.31
CA CYS A 57 -39.48 -2.83 47.12
C CYS A 57 -39.52 -3.89 48.20
N ASN A 58 -39.61 -3.48 49.47
CA ASN A 58 -39.82 -4.41 50.58
C ASN A 58 -41.32 -4.45 50.95
N TYR A 59 -41.86 -5.64 51.12
CA TYR A 59 -43.21 -5.86 51.64
C TYR A 59 -43.11 -6.16 53.14
N THR A 60 -43.63 -5.28 53.99
CA THR A 60 -43.86 -5.60 55.40
C THR A 60 -45.23 -6.24 55.57
N ALA A 61 -45.41 -7.05 56.63
CA ALA A 61 -46.64 -7.82 56.91
C ALA A 61 -47.93 -6.96 57.10
N THR A 62 -47.84 -5.64 57.00
CA THR A 62 -48.94 -4.69 57.04
C THR A 62 -48.86 -3.76 55.83
N ASP A 63 -49.09 -4.29 54.63
CA ASP A 63 -49.44 -3.62 53.34
C ASP A 63 -48.75 -2.30 52.91
N PHE A 64 -47.67 -1.86 53.55
CA PHE A 64 -46.92 -0.68 53.13
C PHE A 64 -45.83 -1.07 52.14
N LYS A 65 -46.05 -0.73 50.87
CA LYS A 65 -45.07 -0.88 49.79
C LYS A 65 -43.99 0.20 49.93
N CYS A 66 -42.85 -0.13 50.55
CA CYS A 66 -41.70 0.77 50.58
C CYS A 66 -40.77 0.45 49.39
N CYS A 67 -40.85 1.23 48.31
CA CYS A 67 -39.98 1.10 47.15
C CYS A 67 -38.84 2.14 47.23
N GLN A 68 -37.60 1.67 47.15
CA GLN A 68 -36.43 2.50 46.98
C GLN A 68 -36.04 2.57 45.50
N THR A 69 -35.99 3.79 44.98
CA THR A 69 -35.37 4.15 43.70
C THR A 69 -34.00 4.79 43.96
N LEU A 70 -33.11 4.77 42.96
CA LEU A 70 -31.78 5.38 43.01
C LEU A 70 -31.80 6.85 43.50
N THR A 71 -32.88 7.58 43.22
CA THR A 71 -33.10 8.97 43.69
C THR A 71 -33.22 9.13 45.21
N ASN A 72 -33.75 8.12 45.92
CA ASN A 72 -33.88 8.17 47.38
C ASN A 72 -32.56 7.88 48.13
N PHE A 73 -31.50 7.48 47.42
CA PHE A 73 -30.19 7.17 47.99
C PHE A 73 -29.36 8.42 48.34
N LEU A 74 -29.55 9.51 47.59
CA LEU A 74 -28.81 10.78 47.80
C LEU A 74 -29.51 11.70 48.82
N GLY A 75 -30.78 11.43 49.15
CA GLY A 75 -31.57 12.17 50.13
C GLY A 75 -31.46 11.55 51.53
N LYS A 76 -30.99 12.33 52.51
CA LYS A 76 -30.81 11.90 53.90
C LYS A 76 -32.11 11.39 54.56
N GLN A 77 -31.91 10.38 55.41
CA GLN A 77 -32.71 9.98 56.58
C GLN A 77 -34.07 9.32 56.34
N HIS A 78 -34.09 7.97 56.37
CA HIS A 78 -34.85 7.21 57.37
C HIS A 78 -34.33 5.75 57.46
N LYS A 79 -34.35 5.18 58.67
CA LYS A 79 -33.97 3.78 58.96
C LYS A 79 -34.95 2.83 58.23
N ILE A 80 -34.57 2.37 57.05
CA ILE A 80 -35.33 1.43 56.20
C ILE A 80 -34.37 0.29 55.83
N PRO A 81 -34.84 -0.98 55.70
CA PRO A 81 -33.98 -2.15 55.53
C PRO A 81 -32.94 -1.97 54.42
N ARG A 82 -31.69 -2.34 54.73
CA ARG A 82 -30.56 -2.26 53.79
C ARG A 82 -30.88 -3.06 52.54
N MET A 83 -30.70 -2.46 51.37
CA MET A 83 -30.72 -3.15 50.08
C MET A 83 -29.77 -4.36 50.14
N PRO A 84 -30.14 -5.51 49.56
CA PRO A 84 -29.26 -6.66 49.53
C PRO A 84 -27.91 -6.30 48.90
N THR A 85 -26.81 -6.80 49.49
CA THR A 85 -25.44 -6.50 49.03
C THR A 85 -25.19 -6.98 47.60
N TRP A 86 -25.84 -8.08 47.20
CA TRP A 86 -25.76 -8.60 45.84
C TRP A 86 -26.36 -7.65 44.81
N LEU A 87 -27.45 -6.97 45.16
CA LEU A 87 -28.11 -6.03 44.26
C LEU A 87 -27.24 -4.79 44.10
N SER A 88 -26.72 -4.23 45.19
CA SER A 88 -25.71 -3.16 45.13
C SER A 88 -24.49 -3.53 44.28
N ALA A 89 -24.01 -4.78 44.38
CA ALA A 89 -22.90 -5.26 43.55
C ALA A 89 -23.27 -5.32 42.06
N ALA A 90 -24.44 -5.86 41.71
CA ALA A 90 -24.93 -5.89 40.33
C ALA A 90 -25.01 -4.48 39.73
N LEU A 91 -25.51 -3.49 40.49
CA LEU A 91 -25.59 -2.09 40.05
C LEU A 91 -24.22 -1.48 39.79
N VAL A 92 -23.22 -1.76 40.63
CA VAL A 92 -21.86 -1.26 40.42
C VAL A 92 -21.29 -1.78 39.11
N PHE A 93 -21.45 -3.08 38.83
CA PHE A 93 -20.98 -3.67 37.58
C PHE A 93 -21.73 -3.12 36.36
N GLU A 94 -23.04 -2.87 36.45
CA GLU A 94 -23.82 -2.25 35.38
C GLU A 94 -23.39 -0.81 35.09
N ILE A 95 -23.08 -0.01 36.12
CA ILE A 95 -22.56 1.35 35.95
C ILE A 95 -21.16 1.33 35.32
N LEU A 96 -20.28 0.45 35.78
CA LEU A 96 -18.96 0.27 35.18
C LEU A 96 -19.05 -0.18 33.72
N GLY A 97 -20.00 -1.07 33.41
CA GLY A 97 -20.35 -1.47 32.06
C GLY A 97 -20.80 -0.30 31.20
N LEU A 98 -21.71 0.55 31.70
CA LEU A 98 -22.18 1.75 30.99
C LEU A 98 -21.04 2.72 30.68
N VAL A 99 -20.19 3.03 31.67
CA VAL A 99 -19.06 3.95 31.50
C VAL A 99 -18.07 3.38 30.48
N SER A 100 -17.76 2.08 30.58
CA SER A 100 -16.89 1.39 29.62
C SER A 100 -17.49 1.39 28.21
N SER A 101 -18.79 1.15 28.08
CA SER A 101 -19.52 1.21 26.81
C SER A 101 -19.48 2.60 26.17
N MET A 102 -19.60 3.67 26.96
CA MET A 102 -19.49 5.03 26.44
C MET A 102 -18.08 5.30 25.89
N ILE A 103 -17.04 4.91 26.64
CA ILE A 103 -15.65 5.04 26.20
C ILE A 103 -15.42 4.22 24.93
N PHE A 104 -16.00 3.02 24.86
CA PHE A 104 -15.93 2.17 23.67
C PHE A 104 -16.53 2.84 22.44
N VAL A 105 -17.74 3.42 22.54
CA VAL A 105 -18.39 4.18 21.46
C VAL A 105 -17.51 5.34 20.99
N VAL A 106 -16.97 6.13 21.92
CA VAL A 106 -16.05 7.24 21.59
C VAL A 106 -14.80 6.70 20.89
N SER A 107 -14.24 5.58 21.35
CA SER A 107 -13.06 4.97 20.73
C SER A 107 -13.35 4.41 19.33
N CYS A 108 -14.58 3.97 19.04
CA CYS A 108 -15.00 3.60 17.69
C CYS A 108 -15.03 4.80 16.75
N ILE A 109 -15.52 5.97 17.22
CA ILE A 109 -15.48 7.22 16.43
C ILE A 109 -14.04 7.59 16.10
N VAL A 110 -13.14 7.53 17.09
CA VAL A 110 -11.71 7.79 16.88
C VAL A 110 -11.11 6.81 15.87
N LEU A 111 -11.44 5.52 15.96
CA LEU A 111 -10.96 4.50 15.02
C LEU A 111 -11.38 4.78 13.57
N ILE A 112 -12.61 5.29 13.37
CA ILE A 112 -13.14 5.68 12.06
C ILE A 112 -12.42 6.92 11.52
N CYS A 113 -12.14 7.91 12.37
CA CYS A 113 -11.54 9.18 11.96
C CYS A 113 -10.01 9.13 11.72
N ILE A 114 -9.30 8.14 12.26
CA ILE A 114 -7.84 8.05 12.11
C ILE A 114 -7.46 7.51 10.73
N SER A 115 -6.76 8.34 9.95
CA SER A 115 -6.18 7.94 8.66
C SER A 115 -4.78 7.32 8.75
N ASP A 116 -4.03 7.57 9.83
CA ASP A 116 -2.66 7.04 10.03
C ASP A 116 -2.70 5.54 10.47
N PRO A 117 -2.08 4.62 9.72
CA PRO A 117 -2.07 3.18 10.05
C PRO A 117 -1.46 2.83 11.41
N ARG A 118 -0.40 3.54 11.84
CA ARG A 118 0.30 3.31 13.11
C ARG A 118 -0.57 3.73 14.29
N LEU A 119 -1.23 4.89 14.18
CA LEU A 119 -2.19 5.35 15.17
C LEU A 119 -3.45 4.48 15.18
N ARG A 120 -3.90 4.01 14.01
CA ARG A 120 -5.05 3.11 13.89
C ARG A 120 -4.80 1.79 14.61
N LYS A 121 -3.59 1.21 14.51
CA LYS A 121 -3.21 -0.01 15.25
C LYS A 121 -3.33 0.19 16.77
N LYS A 122 -2.86 1.33 17.29
CA LYS A 122 -2.99 1.67 18.72
C LYS A 122 -4.46 1.86 19.13
N ALA A 123 -5.24 2.58 18.31
CA ALA A 123 -6.67 2.78 18.55
C ALA A 123 -7.48 1.47 18.53
N LYS A 124 -7.09 0.48 17.72
CA LYS A 124 -7.69 -0.87 17.72
C LYS A 124 -7.46 -1.60 19.05
N VAL A 125 -6.24 -1.58 19.57
CA VAL A 125 -5.92 -2.20 20.88
C VAL A 125 -6.76 -1.54 21.99
N PHE A 126 -6.89 -0.21 21.94
CA PHE A 126 -7.73 0.51 22.89
C PHE A 126 -9.21 0.10 22.79
N ASN A 127 -9.76 0.01 21.58
CA ASN A 127 -11.13 -0.49 21.36
C ASN A 127 -11.33 -1.91 21.92
N TYR A 128 -10.36 -2.81 21.71
CA TYR A 128 -10.42 -4.18 22.22
C TYR A 128 -10.51 -4.23 23.75
N ILE A 129 -9.69 -3.42 24.44
CA ILE A 129 -9.67 -3.34 25.90
C ILE A 129 -11.04 -2.90 26.44
N PHE A 130 -11.61 -1.83 25.89
CA PHE A 130 -12.89 -1.29 26.39
C PHE A 130 -14.09 -2.15 25.98
N SER A 131 -14.07 -2.74 24.78
CA SER A 131 -15.08 -3.72 24.38
C SER A 131 -15.09 -4.92 25.33
N LEU A 132 -13.92 -5.48 25.64
CA LEU A 132 -13.79 -6.61 26.55
C LEU A 132 -14.21 -6.26 27.97
N ALA A 133 -13.75 -5.11 28.48
CA ALA A 133 -14.14 -4.62 29.80
C ALA A 133 -15.66 -4.45 29.92
N THR A 134 -16.31 -3.89 28.89
CA THR A 134 -17.77 -3.75 28.84
C THR A 134 -18.45 -5.12 28.93
N VAL A 135 -18.03 -6.08 28.11
CA VAL A 135 -18.58 -7.46 28.14
C VAL A 135 -18.44 -8.07 29.52
N ILE A 136 -17.26 -7.96 30.15
CA ILE A 136 -17.01 -8.51 31.48
C ILE A 136 -17.94 -7.88 32.52
N PHE A 137 -18.00 -6.56 32.59
CA PHE A 137 -18.80 -5.87 33.60
C PHE A 137 -20.29 -6.15 33.46
N VAL A 138 -20.85 -6.05 32.25
CA VAL A 138 -22.27 -6.32 32.02
C VAL A 138 -22.61 -7.78 32.31
N THR A 139 -21.75 -8.72 31.90
CA THR A 139 -21.96 -10.14 32.17
C THR A 139 -21.95 -10.43 33.68
N ILE A 140 -21.02 -9.85 34.44
CA ILE A 140 -20.99 -10.03 35.90
C ILE A 140 -22.26 -9.44 36.53
N GLY A 141 -22.68 -8.24 36.13
CA GLY A 141 -23.91 -7.60 36.64
C GLY A 141 -25.15 -8.46 36.41
N VAL A 142 -25.31 -8.95 35.18
CA VAL A 142 -26.39 -9.86 34.76
C VAL A 142 -26.34 -11.18 35.52
N LEU A 143 -25.17 -11.81 35.69
CA LEU A 143 -25.05 -13.10 36.38
C LEU A 143 -25.33 -12.99 37.89
N VAL A 144 -24.83 -11.93 38.54
CA VAL A 144 -25.09 -11.67 39.97
C VAL A 144 -26.58 -11.46 40.19
N TYR A 145 -27.23 -10.64 39.34
CA TYR A 145 -28.67 -10.42 39.44
C TYR A 145 -29.46 -11.71 39.20
N TRP A 146 -29.13 -12.47 38.14
CA TRP A 146 -29.82 -13.71 37.80
C TRP A 146 -29.75 -14.75 38.92
N ARG A 147 -28.55 -14.99 39.45
CA ARG A 147 -28.32 -16.01 40.48
C ARG A 147 -29.15 -15.76 41.72
N GLU A 148 -29.14 -14.52 42.21
CA GLU A 148 -29.82 -14.17 43.46
C GLU A 148 -31.32 -13.92 43.25
N TYR A 149 -31.73 -13.41 42.08
CA TYR A 149 -33.14 -13.38 41.71
C TYR A 149 -33.72 -14.80 41.70
N SER A 150 -33.02 -15.76 41.09
CA SER A 150 -33.45 -17.17 41.05
C SER A 150 -33.51 -17.81 42.44
N SER A 151 -32.67 -17.40 43.40
CA SER A 151 -32.67 -17.95 44.75
C SER A 151 -33.81 -17.36 45.61
N GLU A 152 -34.08 -16.07 45.48
CA GLU A 152 -35.11 -15.35 46.25
C GLU A 152 -36.54 -15.56 45.70
N THR A 153 -36.71 -15.77 44.39
CA THR A 153 -38.04 -15.85 43.76
C THR A 153 -38.54 -17.26 43.47
N TRP A 154 -37.80 -18.32 43.83
CA TRP A 154 -38.21 -19.71 43.55
C TRP A 154 -39.55 -20.11 44.21
N SER A 155 -40.02 -19.33 45.20
CA SER A 155 -41.31 -19.52 45.90
C SER A 155 -42.36 -18.43 45.65
N SER A 156 -42.08 -17.40 44.84
CA SER A 156 -43.01 -16.30 44.56
C SER A 156 -43.24 -16.16 43.06
N GLU A 157 -44.47 -15.86 42.62
CA GLU A 157 -44.85 -15.67 41.20
C GLU A 157 -44.21 -14.43 40.53
N ALA A 158 -43.07 -13.97 41.03
CA ALA A 158 -42.35 -12.80 40.53
C ALA A 158 -41.78 -13.08 39.13
N ARG A 159 -42.08 -12.18 38.18
CA ARG A 159 -41.55 -12.23 36.81
C ARG A 159 -40.25 -11.45 36.70
N LEU A 160 -39.31 -12.02 35.92
CA LEU A 160 -38.02 -11.42 35.62
C LEU A 160 -38.20 -10.01 35.04
N SER A 161 -37.37 -9.07 35.48
CA SER A 161 -37.49 -7.67 35.06
C SER A 161 -37.19 -7.48 33.57
N SER A 162 -37.95 -6.63 32.88
CA SER A 162 -37.65 -6.25 31.49
C SER A 162 -36.30 -5.53 31.38
N SER A 163 -35.90 -4.79 32.42
CA SER A 163 -34.59 -4.13 32.50
C SER A 163 -33.43 -5.13 32.46
N TYR A 164 -33.62 -6.31 33.07
CA TYR A 164 -32.64 -7.39 33.03
C TYR A 164 -32.50 -7.93 31.61
N GLY A 165 -33.62 -8.19 30.92
CA GLY A 165 -33.60 -8.65 29.53
C GLY A 165 -32.93 -7.65 28.58
N ILE A 166 -33.19 -6.36 28.78
CA ILE A 166 -32.54 -5.28 28.01
C ILE A 166 -31.03 -5.22 28.30
N SER A 167 -30.60 -5.31 29.56
CA SER A 167 -29.16 -5.33 29.90
C SER A 167 -28.44 -6.56 29.34
N ALA A 168 -29.04 -7.75 29.47
CA ALA A 168 -28.50 -8.98 28.91
C ALA A 168 -28.35 -8.89 27.38
N THR A 169 -29.34 -8.30 26.70
CA THR A 169 -29.28 -8.06 25.25
C THR A 169 -28.15 -7.09 24.90
N SER A 170 -27.95 -6.02 25.67
CA SER A 170 -26.80 -5.11 25.51
C SER A 170 -25.47 -5.87 25.61
N GLY A 171 -25.33 -6.72 26.63
CA GLY A 171 -24.13 -7.55 26.84
C GLY A 171 -23.82 -8.47 25.65
N ILE A 172 -24.85 -9.11 25.07
CA ILE A 172 -24.70 -9.95 23.87
C ILE A 172 -24.23 -9.13 22.66
N ILE A 173 -24.79 -7.93 22.45
CA ILE A 173 -24.37 -7.06 21.35
C ILE A 173 -22.91 -6.61 21.55
N HIS A 174 -22.50 -6.28 22.77
CA HIS A 174 -21.09 -5.98 23.06
C HIS A 174 -20.15 -7.17 22.81
N LEU A 175 -20.60 -8.41 23.06
CA LEU A 175 -19.85 -9.61 22.71
C LEU A 175 -19.71 -9.77 21.19
N ILE A 176 -20.77 -9.48 20.42
CA ILE A 176 -20.71 -9.46 18.95
C ILE A 176 -19.71 -8.40 18.48
N CYS A 177 -19.73 -7.20 19.04
CA CYS A 177 -18.76 -6.14 18.73
C CYS A 177 -17.31 -6.61 18.97
N PHE A 178 -17.07 -7.26 20.10
CA PHE A 178 -15.76 -7.81 20.44
C PHE A 178 -15.29 -8.86 19.41
N LEU A 179 -16.17 -9.78 19.03
CA LEU A 179 -15.87 -10.81 18.02
C LEU A 179 -15.60 -10.20 16.64
N LEU A 180 -16.38 -9.19 16.23
CA LEU A 180 -16.16 -8.46 14.98
C LEU A 180 -14.78 -7.77 14.95
N LEU A 181 -14.34 -7.21 16.07
CA LEU A 181 -13.00 -6.62 16.20
C LEU A 181 -11.90 -7.67 16.15
N PHE A 182 -12.13 -8.84 16.77
CA PHE A 182 -11.18 -9.95 16.79
C PHE A 182 -10.98 -10.58 15.40
N VAL A 183 -12.07 -10.91 14.69
CA VAL A 183 -12.01 -11.48 13.33
C VAL A 183 -11.42 -10.49 12.32
N SER A 184 -11.59 -9.19 12.56
CA SER A 184 -11.00 -8.14 11.74
C SER A 184 -9.48 -7.97 11.92
N SER A 185 -8.86 -8.62 12.92
CA SER A 185 -7.43 -8.50 13.24
C SER A 185 -6.51 -9.07 12.15
N ASP A 186 -6.88 -10.22 11.57
CA ASP A 186 -5.87 -11.05 10.90
C ASP A 186 -5.83 -10.87 9.38
N ASN A 187 -6.84 -10.24 8.77
CA ASN A 187 -6.92 -10.04 7.32
C ASN A 187 -6.96 -8.57 6.86
N ALA A 188 -7.15 -7.60 7.77
CA ALA A 188 -7.59 -6.25 7.38
C ALA A 188 -6.51 -5.16 7.31
N VAL A 189 -5.30 -5.41 7.84
CA VAL A 189 -4.21 -4.43 7.67
C VAL A 189 -3.78 -4.37 6.21
N ASN A 190 -3.90 -5.49 5.48
CA ASN A 190 -3.65 -5.53 4.04
C ASN A 190 -4.86 -5.00 3.24
N SER A 191 -6.10 -5.35 3.61
CA SER A 191 -7.29 -5.00 2.81
C SER A 191 -7.70 -3.52 2.86
N LEU A 192 -7.28 -2.74 3.87
CA LEU A 192 -7.60 -1.31 3.97
C LEU A 192 -6.62 -0.42 3.20
N ASP A 193 -5.40 -0.90 3.01
CA ASP A 193 -4.38 -0.21 2.20
C ASP A 193 -4.56 -0.52 0.71
N GLU A 194 -5.08 -1.71 0.37
CA GLU A 194 -5.45 -2.10 -1.00
C GLU A 194 -6.56 -1.26 -1.62
N GLY A 195 -7.45 -0.66 -0.80
CA GLY A 195 -8.61 0.09 -1.28
C GLY A 195 -8.38 1.59 -1.49
N ARG A 196 -7.33 2.17 -0.90
CA ARG A 196 -7.06 3.62 -1.00
C ARG A 196 -6.15 3.88 -2.20
N ARG A 197 -6.64 4.70 -3.14
CA ARG A 197 -5.82 5.20 -4.24
C ARG A 197 -4.90 6.30 -3.74
N TRP A 198 -3.59 6.13 -3.93
CA TRP A 198 -2.58 7.14 -3.71
C TRP A 198 -2.34 7.92 -5.01
N ASN A 199 -2.36 9.25 -4.92
CA ASN A 199 -2.25 10.14 -6.09
C ASN A 199 -0.81 10.63 -6.33
N GLY A 200 0.18 9.94 -5.75
CA GLY A 200 1.58 10.33 -5.80
C GLY A 200 2.06 11.11 -4.57
N PRO A 201 3.38 11.36 -4.49
CA PRO A 201 4.01 11.93 -3.31
C PRO A 201 3.64 13.40 -3.12
N VAL A 202 3.39 13.80 -1.87
CA VAL A 202 3.08 15.19 -1.50
C VAL A 202 4.33 15.91 -0.96
N LYS A 203 5.31 15.15 -0.47
CA LYS A 203 6.57 15.71 0.04
C LYS A 203 7.47 16.16 -1.11
N ALA A 204 8.37 17.10 -0.81
CA ALA A 204 9.31 17.62 -1.81
C ALA A 204 10.27 16.51 -2.30
N PRO A 205 10.48 16.35 -3.61
CA PRO A 205 11.39 15.34 -4.15
C PRO A 205 12.78 15.38 -3.52
N GLY A 206 13.36 14.19 -3.29
CA GLY A 206 14.71 14.03 -2.75
C GLY A 206 14.84 14.14 -1.23
N THR A 207 13.81 14.58 -0.48
CA THR A 207 13.85 14.62 0.99
C THR A 207 13.69 13.24 1.62
N LYS A 208 14.07 13.10 2.89
CA LYS A 208 13.87 11.86 3.65
C LYS A 208 12.39 11.47 3.71
N GLU A 209 11.51 12.44 3.98
CA GLU A 209 10.07 12.21 4.12
C GLU A 209 9.45 11.78 2.78
N PHE A 210 9.96 12.29 1.66
CA PHE A 210 9.54 11.86 0.32
C PHE A 210 9.88 10.41 0.05
N TRP A 211 11.08 9.97 0.40
CA TRP A 211 11.49 8.59 0.25
C TRP A 211 10.72 7.63 1.17
N GLU A 212 10.48 8.05 2.42
CA GLU A 212 9.62 7.30 3.34
C GLU A 212 8.18 7.18 2.79
N GLU A 213 7.62 8.25 2.21
CA GLU A 213 6.31 8.24 1.57
C GLU A 213 6.26 7.25 0.39
N ILE A 214 7.26 7.24 -0.49
CA ILE A 214 7.33 6.28 -1.61
C ILE A 214 7.41 4.83 -1.10
N LEU A 215 8.22 4.57 -0.06
CA LEU A 215 8.36 3.24 0.51
C LEU A 215 7.07 2.74 1.17
N GLU A 216 6.28 3.64 1.75
CA GLU A 216 5.00 3.31 2.37
C GLU A 216 3.88 3.06 1.34
N ASN A 217 4.05 3.49 0.07
CA ASN A 217 3.03 3.40 -0.97
C ASN A 217 3.50 2.61 -2.22
N PRO A 218 3.69 1.27 -2.15
CA PRO A 218 4.10 0.44 -3.28
C PRO A 218 2.95 0.23 -4.27
N THR A 219 2.65 1.25 -5.06
CA THR A 219 1.47 1.32 -5.93
C THR A 219 1.77 1.04 -7.40
N THR A 220 0.74 0.68 -8.17
CA THR A 220 0.78 0.66 -9.64
C THR A 220 0.95 2.08 -10.22
N PRO A 221 1.64 2.26 -11.36
CA PRO A 221 1.80 3.56 -12.02
C PRO A 221 0.47 4.25 -12.31
N MET A 222 0.40 5.57 -12.13
CA MET A 222 -0.84 6.35 -12.28
C MET A 222 -1.45 6.31 -13.68
N ASN A 223 -0.64 6.09 -14.71
CA ASN A 223 -1.07 5.97 -16.11
C ASN A 223 -1.60 4.56 -16.46
N TRP A 224 -1.55 3.58 -15.55
CA TRP A 224 -2.12 2.26 -15.80
C TRP A 224 -3.65 2.28 -15.81
N THR A 225 -4.21 1.47 -16.71
CA THR A 225 -5.64 1.44 -17.04
C THR A 225 -6.26 0.06 -16.82
N GLN A 226 -5.58 -1.02 -17.19
CA GLN A 226 -6.05 -2.39 -16.97
C GLN A 226 -5.93 -2.76 -15.50
N PHE A 227 -4.80 -2.41 -14.88
CA PHE A 227 -4.58 -2.56 -13.44
C PHE A 227 -4.49 -1.16 -12.84
N GLU A 228 -5.67 -0.56 -12.58
CA GLU A 228 -5.82 0.87 -12.26
C GLU A 228 -4.69 1.44 -11.39
N GLY A 229 -4.12 2.55 -11.85
CA GLY A 229 -2.99 3.24 -11.23
C GLY A 229 -3.27 3.83 -9.85
N GLY A 230 -2.27 3.82 -8.98
CA GLY A 230 -2.30 4.42 -7.64
C GLY A 230 -2.83 3.49 -6.56
N TYR A 231 -3.18 2.24 -6.89
CA TYR A 231 -3.54 1.24 -5.88
C TYR A 231 -2.31 0.42 -5.49
N ASN A 232 -2.29 -0.08 -4.25
CA ASN A 232 -1.22 -0.98 -3.79
C ASN A 232 -1.11 -2.18 -4.76
N VAL A 233 0.12 -2.50 -5.19
CA VAL A 233 0.38 -3.55 -6.17
C VAL A 233 -0.18 -4.91 -5.73
N THR A 234 -0.25 -5.17 -4.42
CA THR A 234 -0.77 -6.43 -3.87
C THR A 234 -2.22 -6.70 -4.24
N LYS A 235 -3.01 -5.64 -4.49
CA LYS A 235 -4.40 -5.73 -4.97
C LYS A 235 -4.54 -6.61 -6.21
N TYR A 236 -3.52 -6.62 -7.08
CA TYR A 236 -3.56 -7.32 -8.37
C TYR A 236 -2.70 -8.59 -8.40
N LEU A 237 -1.86 -8.86 -7.39
CA LEU A 237 -0.95 -10.02 -7.38
C LEU A 237 -1.66 -11.36 -7.27
N SER A 238 -2.90 -11.38 -6.76
CA SER A 238 -3.74 -12.58 -6.65
C SER A 238 -4.53 -12.91 -7.92
N LEU A 239 -4.49 -12.04 -8.94
CA LEU A 239 -5.16 -12.30 -10.20
C LEU A 239 -4.44 -13.38 -11.01
N ASP A 240 -5.20 -14.17 -11.76
CA ASP A 240 -4.65 -15.19 -12.66
C ASP A 240 -3.94 -14.54 -13.86
N ASP A 241 -4.56 -13.52 -14.46
CA ASP A 241 -3.96 -12.70 -15.51
C ASP A 241 -3.42 -11.39 -14.91
N LYS A 242 -2.10 -11.22 -15.02
CA LYS A 242 -1.33 -10.13 -14.41
C LYS A 242 -0.55 -9.31 -15.43
N CYS A 243 -0.77 -9.54 -16.73
CA CYS A 243 -0.03 -8.87 -17.79
C CYS A 243 -0.95 -8.47 -18.93
N LYS A 244 -0.96 -7.18 -19.24
CA LYS A 244 -1.68 -6.67 -20.41
C LYS A 244 -0.85 -5.66 -21.17
N THR A 245 -0.85 -5.82 -22.48
CA THR A 245 -0.40 -4.80 -23.42
C THR A 245 -1.59 -3.92 -23.80
N VAL A 246 -1.47 -2.61 -23.56
CA VAL A 246 -2.52 -1.61 -23.76
C VAL A 246 -2.08 -0.62 -24.81
N GLU A 247 -2.85 -0.45 -25.88
CA GLU A 247 -2.57 0.58 -26.89
C GLU A 247 -2.65 1.98 -26.26
N VAL A 248 -1.62 2.80 -26.49
CA VAL A 248 -1.59 4.17 -25.97
C VAL A 248 -2.40 5.06 -26.91
N THR A 249 -3.58 5.48 -26.46
CA THR A 249 -4.45 6.42 -27.20
C THR A 249 -4.30 7.87 -26.74
N ASP A 250 -3.63 8.12 -25.61
CA ASP A 250 -3.40 9.47 -25.11
C ASP A 250 -2.38 10.21 -25.99
N GLN A 251 -2.82 11.33 -26.57
CA GLN A 251 -2.00 12.06 -27.54
C GLN A 251 -0.77 12.70 -26.89
N LYS A 252 -0.81 13.04 -25.59
CA LYS A 252 0.32 13.65 -24.88
C LYS A 252 1.40 12.59 -24.63
N GLU A 253 1.02 11.40 -24.18
CA GLU A 253 1.91 10.23 -24.00
C GLU A 253 2.54 9.80 -25.33
N LEU A 254 1.74 9.68 -26.40
CA LEU A 254 2.25 9.41 -27.76
C LEU A 254 3.24 10.47 -28.24
N SER A 255 2.91 11.76 -28.08
CA SER A 255 3.77 12.85 -28.53
C SER A 255 5.07 12.91 -27.73
N ALA A 256 5.02 12.63 -26.43
CA ALA A 256 6.20 12.56 -25.57
C ALA A 256 7.15 11.44 -26.02
N ILE A 257 6.62 10.25 -26.34
CA ILE A 257 7.42 9.12 -26.82
C ILE A 257 8.00 9.40 -28.21
N GLN A 258 7.20 9.93 -29.14
CA GLN A 258 7.69 10.31 -30.47
C GLN A 258 8.78 11.40 -30.39
N LYS A 259 8.62 12.39 -29.51
CA LYS A 259 9.64 13.41 -29.25
C LYS A 259 10.91 12.79 -28.67
N LEU A 260 10.79 11.86 -27.73
CA LEU A 260 11.92 11.16 -27.13
C LEU A 260 12.71 10.36 -28.17
N VAL A 261 12.02 9.58 -29.02
CA VAL A 261 12.63 8.80 -30.10
C VAL A 261 13.37 9.70 -31.09
N ASN A 262 12.74 10.80 -31.52
CA ASN A 262 13.33 11.73 -32.48
C ASN A 262 14.49 12.54 -31.88
N GLY A 263 14.33 12.99 -30.63
CA GLY A 263 15.33 13.80 -29.93
C GLY A 263 16.61 13.01 -29.63
N THR A 264 16.50 11.69 -29.48
CA THR A 264 17.62 10.78 -29.24
C THR A 264 18.14 10.08 -30.49
N TRP A 265 17.66 10.48 -31.68
CA TRP A 265 18.19 10.01 -32.95
C TRP A 265 19.45 10.76 -33.34
N GLU A 266 20.53 10.02 -33.58
CA GLU A 266 21.84 10.54 -33.96
C GLU A 266 22.17 10.15 -35.41
N SER A 267 21.97 11.08 -36.34
CA SER A 267 22.16 10.83 -37.77
C SER A 267 23.61 10.52 -38.17
N LYS A 268 24.60 11.08 -37.46
CA LYS A 268 26.02 10.89 -37.77
C LYS A 268 26.48 9.43 -37.62
N PRO A 269 26.21 8.74 -36.48
CA PRO A 269 26.59 7.34 -36.32
C PRO A 269 25.55 6.35 -36.89
N ALA A 270 24.43 6.80 -37.46
CA ALA A 270 23.43 5.92 -38.06
C ALA A 270 24.02 5.09 -39.21
N GLY A 271 23.79 3.78 -39.20
CA GLY A 271 24.35 2.85 -40.20
C GLY A 271 25.86 2.58 -40.07
N ILE A 272 26.55 3.16 -39.07
CA ILE A 272 28.00 2.97 -38.87
C ILE A 272 28.26 1.90 -37.80
N GLY A 273 29.11 0.93 -38.15
CA GLY A 273 29.57 -0.14 -37.26
C GLY A 273 29.03 -1.51 -37.66
N ALA A 274 29.62 -2.58 -37.09
CA ALA A 274 29.28 -3.96 -37.44
C ALA A 274 27.81 -4.29 -37.19
N ASP A 275 27.25 -3.82 -36.06
CA ASP A 275 25.86 -4.07 -35.69
C ASP A 275 24.86 -3.23 -36.49
N ALA A 276 25.32 -2.15 -37.13
CA ALA A 276 24.50 -1.26 -37.95
C ALA A 276 24.60 -1.55 -39.45
N ALA A 277 25.33 -2.60 -39.83
CA ALA A 277 25.61 -2.94 -41.23
C ALA A 277 24.33 -2.95 -42.06
N ASN A 278 24.37 -2.31 -43.23
CA ASN A 278 23.27 -2.21 -44.19
C ASN A 278 22.02 -1.44 -43.73
N ILE A 279 22.07 -0.71 -42.60
CA ILE A 279 21.01 0.22 -42.24
C ILE A 279 21.20 1.53 -43.01
N ALA A 280 20.25 1.86 -43.88
CA ALA A 280 20.17 3.15 -44.57
C ALA A 280 18.91 3.90 -44.10
N CYS A 281 19.08 4.74 -43.08
CA CYS A 281 17.98 5.40 -42.38
C CYS A 281 18.34 6.84 -42.03
N GLY A 282 17.46 7.79 -42.36
CA GLY A 282 17.61 9.20 -42.01
C GLY A 282 16.90 9.57 -40.71
N SER A 283 15.80 8.88 -40.38
CA SER A 283 15.01 9.10 -39.16
C SER A 283 14.04 7.95 -38.90
N LEU A 284 13.46 7.90 -37.70
CA LEU A 284 12.46 6.91 -37.30
C LEU A 284 11.07 7.56 -37.24
N LEU A 285 10.07 6.88 -37.80
CA LEU A 285 8.67 7.26 -37.67
C LEU A 285 7.96 6.29 -36.73
N VAL A 286 7.52 6.76 -35.56
CA VAL A 286 6.71 5.94 -34.65
C VAL A 286 5.33 5.75 -35.28
N THR A 287 4.92 4.49 -35.37
CA THR A 287 3.63 4.09 -35.97
C THR A 287 2.65 3.51 -34.97
N GLY A 288 3.12 3.13 -33.79
CA GLY A 288 2.28 2.65 -32.70
C GLY A 288 3.07 2.57 -31.40
N VAL A 289 2.36 2.76 -30.29
CA VAL A 289 2.92 2.61 -28.95
C VAL A 289 1.94 1.79 -28.13
N GLU A 290 2.47 0.79 -27.46
CA GLU A 290 1.71 -0.03 -26.52
C GLU A 290 2.39 0.04 -25.15
N ARG A 291 1.62 0.31 -24.09
CA ARG A 291 2.09 0.27 -22.71
C ARG A 291 1.95 -1.15 -22.17
N ILE A 292 3.02 -1.64 -21.55
CA ILE A 292 3.06 -2.91 -20.85
C ILE A 292 2.61 -2.63 -19.41
N GLU A 293 1.51 -3.25 -19.00
CA GLU A 293 1.02 -3.26 -17.63
C GLU A 293 1.21 -4.68 -17.10
N ASN A 294 2.38 -4.97 -16.53
CA ASN A 294 2.71 -6.28 -15.95
C ASN A 294 2.92 -6.12 -14.44
N VAL A 295 1.93 -6.57 -13.67
CA VAL A 295 1.87 -6.41 -12.21
C VAL A 295 3.06 -7.10 -11.52
N GLU A 296 3.43 -8.28 -12.00
CA GLU A 296 4.48 -9.08 -11.37
C GLU A 296 5.86 -8.47 -11.61
N LEU A 297 6.16 -8.10 -12.87
CA LEU A 297 7.40 -7.40 -13.20
C LEU A 297 7.50 -6.05 -12.50
N TRP A 298 6.39 -5.31 -12.42
CA TRP A 298 6.34 -4.05 -11.68
C TRP A 298 6.63 -4.25 -10.19
N ASN A 299 6.03 -5.29 -9.56
CA ASN A 299 6.30 -5.61 -8.17
C ASN A 299 7.80 -5.95 -7.93
N TYR A 300 8.42 -6.73 -8.81
CA TYR A 300 9.88 -6.97 -8.71
C TYR A 300 10.68 -5.69 -8.85
N TYR A 301 10.32 -4.84 -9.82
CA TYR A 301 10.97 -3.57 -10.08
C TYR A 301 10.91 -2.60 -8.90
N ILE A 302 9.72 -2.35 -8.33
CA ILE A 302 9.57 -1.43 -7.20
C ILE A 302 10.24 -1.95 -5.93
N ASN A 303 10.40 -3.27 -5.79
CA ASN A 303 11.16 -3.87 -4.69
C ASN A 303 12.66 -3.61 -4.82
N GLU A 304 13.24 -3.67 -6.03
CA GLU A 304 14.62 -3.22 -6.25
C GLU A 304 14.75 -1.70 -6.04
N ARG A 305 13.79 -0.91 -6.53
CA ARG A 305 13.74 0.54 -6.27
C ARG A 305 13.75 0.85 -4.77
N ALA A 306 12.96 0.11 -3.99
CA ALA A 306 12.93 0.23 -2.54
C ALA A 306 14.28 -0.08 -1.87
N LYS A 307 15.09 -1.01 -2.41
CA LYS A 307 16.45 -1.25 -1.90
C LYS A 307 17.36 -0.04 -2.13
N LEU A 308 17.31 0.58 -3.31
CA LEU A 308 18.07 1.78 -3.62
C LEU A 308 17.65 2.97 -2.75
N ILE A 309 16.34 3.16 -2.54
CA ILE A 309 15.82 4.20 -1.63
C ILE A 309 16.36 4.01 -0.21
N ARG A 310 16.33 2.78 0.32
CA ARG A 310 16.92 2.47 1.64
C ARG A 310 18.42 2.73 1.69
N SER A 311 19.13 2.53 0.59
CA SER A 311 20.55 2.87 0.47
C SER A 311 20.75 4.39 0.60
N ILE A 312 19.97 5.20 -0.12
CA ILE A 312 20.01 6.67 -0.02
C ILE A 312 19.72 7.14 1.40
N LEU A 313 18.67 6.61 2.03
CA LEU A 313 18.30 6.97 3.40
C LEU A 313 19.39 6.66 4.43
N LYS A 314 20.23 5.66 4.15
CA LYS A 314 21.33 5.23 5.05
C LYS A 314 22.65 5.95 4.75
N LYS A 315 22.99 6.12 3.47
CA LYS A 315 24.34 6.51 3.02
C LYS A 315 24.40 7.91 2.39
N GLY A 316 23.25 8.51 2.09
CA GLY A 316 23.16 9.73 1.28
C GLY A 316 22.91 9.44 -0.21
N PRO A 317 22.70 10.50 -1.01
CA PRO A 317 22.35 10.38 -2.43
C PRO A 317 23.48 9.74 -3.25
N PHE A 318 23.12 9.09 -4.35
CA PHE A 318 24.10 8.56 -5.31
C PHE A 318 24.79 9.69 -6.09
N GLU A 319 26.04 9.45 -6.48
CA GLU A 319 26.73 10.33 -7.41
C GLU A 319 26.05 10.26 -8.80
N LYS A 320 25.94 11.42 -9.46
CA LYS A 320 25.27 11.56 -10.74
C LYS A 320 26.22 11.20 -11.89
N LEU A 321 25.69 10.59 -12.94
CA LEU A 321 26.49 10.11 -14.08
C LEU A 321 27.32 11.21 -14.74
N GLU A 322 26.79 12.42 -14.87
CA GLU A 322 27.48 13.58 -15.44
C GLU A 322 28.77 13.96 -14.70
N ASN A 323 28.94 13.53 -13.45
CA ASN A 323 30.17 13.76 -12.68
C ASN A 323 31.26 12.72 -13.01
N HIS A 324 30.92 11.62 -13.67
CA HIS A 324 31.83 10.51 -14.00
C HIS A 324 32.01 10.27 -15.49
N SER A 325 31.20 10.91 -16.34
CA SER A 325 31.19 10.71 -17.79
C SER A 325 31.38 12.02 -18.54
N ASN A 326 32.31 12.03 -19.49
CA ASN A 326 32.60 13.19 -20.33
C ASN A 326 31.47 13.51 -21.33
N ARG A 327 30.48 12.62 -21.51
CA ARG A 327 29.29 12.85 -22.36
C ARG A 327 28.15 13.57 -21.64
N GLY A 328 28.31 13.86 -20.35
CA GLY A 328 27.32 14.53 -19.52
C GLY A 328 26.12 13.65 -19.14
N SER A 329 24.98 14.28 -18.85
CA SER A 329 23.76 13.61 -18.39
C SER A 329 23.21 12.62 -19.42
N VAL A 330 22.34 11.70 -18.97
CA VAL A 330 21.69 10.72 -19.85
C VAL A 330 20.88 11.41 -20.94
N PHE A 331 21.05 10.99 -22.20
CA PHE A 331 20.52 11.69 -23.37
C PHE A 331 18.98 11.68 -23.41
N THR A 332 18.35 10.55 -23.04
CA THR A 332 16.88 10.46 -22.91
C THR A 332 16.32 11.48 -21.93
N SER A 333 17.00 11.73 -20.81
CA SER A 333 16.57 12.73 -19.81
C SER A 333 16.52 14.16 -20.36
N ARG A 334 17.23 14.47 -21.44
CA ARG A 334 17.23 15.80 -22.08
C ARG A 334 16.02 16.02 -22.99
N HIS A 335 15.34 14.94 -23.39
CA HIS A 335 14.23 14.95 -24.35
C HIS A 335 12.92 14.39 -23.79
N MET A 336 12.91 14.06 -22.50
CA MET A 336 11.75 13.51 -21.80
C MET A 336 10.77 14.62 -21.40
N ASP A 337 9.49 14.40 -21.69
CA ASP A 337 8.39 15.29 -21.30
C ASP A 337 7.35 14.52 -20.47
N SER A 338 6.47 15.24 -19.76
CA SER A 338 5.29 14.66 -19.11
C SER A 338 4.40 13.94 -20.16
N PRO A 339 3.84 12.76 -19.84
CA PRO A 339 3.81 12.12 -18.52
C PRO A 339 5.02 11.23 -18.17
N LEU A 340 6.00 11.06 -19.06
CA LEU A 340 7.14 10.17 -18.81
C LEU A 340 7.97 10.62 -17.59
N THR A 341 8.03 11.92 -17.31
CA THR A 341 8.75 12.47 -16.16
C THR A 341 8.07 12.26 -14.81
N ASP A 342 6.76 11.95 -14.77
CA ASP A 342 5.93 12.15 -13.58
C ASP A 342 6.23 11.16 -12.43
N ALA A 343 6.90 10.03 -12.74
CA ALA A 343 7.24 8.99 -11.76
C ALA A 343 8.64 8.38 -11.97
N ILE A 344 9.56 9.15 -12.54
CA ILE A 344 10.98 8.78 -12.66
C ILE A 344 11.77 9.56 -11.61
N TYR A 345 12.68 8.90 -10.90
CA TYR A 345 13.44 9.52 -9.81
C TYR A 345 14.94 9.63 -10.13
N PRO A 346 15.41 10.76 -10.70
CA PRO A 346 16.81 10.95 -11.05
C PRO A 346 17.77 10.78 -9.86
N GLU A 347 17.34 11.04 -8.63
CA GLU A 347 18.12 10.84 -7.38
C GLU A 347 18.54 9.39 -7.17
N LEU A 348 17.76 8.43 -7.70
CA LEU A 348 18.11 7.00 -7.71
C LEU A 348 18.96 6.60 -8.92
N ASN A 349 19.30 7.55 -9.79
CA ASN A 349 19.76 7.29 -11.15
C ASN A 349 18.78 6.36 -11.90
N GLU A 350 17.47 6.61 -11.74
CA GLU A 350 16.41 5.96 -12.51
C GLU A 350 16.21 6.70 -13.82
N PHE A 351 16.27 5.99 -14.95
CA PHE A 351 16.13 6.58 -16.28
C PHE A 351 15.31 5.70 -17.21
N TYR A 352 14.65 6.33 -18.18
CA TYR A 352 14.20 5.60 -19.36
C TYR A 352 15.34 5.43 -20.34
N LEU A 353 15.49 4.22 -20.85
CA LEU A 353 16.47 3.87 -21.87
C LEU A 353 15.82 2.94 -22.90
N PHE A 354 16.37 2.91 -24.11
CA PHE A 354 15.88 2.06 -25.18
C PHE A 354 16.55 0.69 -25.15
N HIS A 355 15.77 -0.36 -25.41
CA HIS A 355 16.28 -1.70 -25.67
C HIS A 355 15.80 -2.17 -27.04
N GLY A 356 16.74 -2.36 -27.96
CA GLY A 356 16.46 -2.93 -29.28
C GLY A 356 16.43 -4.45 -29.23
N THR A 357 15.43 -5.06 -29.85
CA THR A 357 15.32 -6.52 -29.95
C THR A 357 14.54 -6.92 -31.19
N LYS A 358 14.73 -8.17 -31.66
CA LYS A 358 13.97 -8.71 -32.78
C LYS A 358 12.49 -8.88 -32.37
N PRO A 359 11.51 -8.65 -33.27
CA PRO A 359 10.09 -8.71 -32.94
C PRO A 359 9.64 -10.01 -32.27
N GLN A 360 10.24 -11.14 -32.66
CA GLN A 360 9.95 -12.47 -32.10
C GLN A 360 10.27 -12.63 -30.60
N PHE A 361 11.09 -11.75 -30.01
CA PHE A 361 11.44 -11.80 -28.59
C PHE A 361 10.63 -10.81 -27.74
N VAL A 362 9.82 -9.95 -28.35
CA VAL A 362 9.08 -8.91 -27.63
C VAL A 362 8.08 -9.53 -26.66
N ASP A 363 7.29 -10.51 -27.10
CA ASP A 363 6.26 -11.13 -26.26
C ASP A 363 6.86 -11.89 -25.07
N ASP A 364 8.04 -12.49 -25.25
CA ASP A 364 8.79 -13.12 -24.16
C ASP A 364 9.23 -12.08 -23.11
N ILE A 365 9.74 -10.92 -23.54
CA ILE A 365 10.15 -9.84 -22.62
C ILE A 365 8.94 -9.22 -21.93
N VAL A 366 7.81 -9.06 -22.62
CA VAL A 366 6.55 -8.56 -22.05
C VAL A 366 6.06 -9.48 -20.92
N GLY A 367 6.09 -10.80 -21.15
CA GLY A 367 5.60 -11.79 -20.20
C GLY A 367 6.57 -12.08 -19.05
N LYS A 368 7.87 -12.20 -19.34
CA LYS A 368 8.89 -12.73 -18.42
C LYS A 368 9.89 -11.69 -17.92
N GLY A 369 9.89 -10.49 -18.50
CA GLY A 369 10.87 -9.45 -18.22
C GLY A 369 12.19 -9.65 -18.97
N MET A 370 13.09 -8.69 -18.79
CA MET A 370 14.44 -8.76 -19.36
C MET A 370 15.33 -9.62 -18.47
N ASP A 371 16.07 -10.57 -19.04
CA ASP A 371 16.89 -11.50 -18.29
C ASP A 371 18.34 -11.52 -18.82
N PRO A 372 19.33 -11.14 -17.98
CA PRO A 372 20.75 -11.11 -18.35
C PRO A 372 21.29 -12.43 -18.93
N ARG A 373 20.65 -13.56 -18.64
CA ARG A 373 21.05 -14.89 -19.15
C ARG A 373 20.82 -15.06 -20.65
N PHE A 374 19.96 -14.23 -21.25
CA PHE A 374 19.71 -14.19 -22.69
C PHE A 374 20.53 -13.10 -23.41
N SER A 375 21.49 -12.47 -22.71
CA SER A 375 22.44 -11.58 -23.36
C SER A 375 23.24 -12.31 -24.44
N GLY A 376 23.60 -11.59 -25.49
CA GLY A 376 24.38 -12.17 -26.59
C GLY A 376 25.76 -12.67 -26.14
N ASP A 377 26.30 -13.62 -26.89
CA ASP A 377 27.67 -14.08 -26.71
C ASP A 377 28.66 -12.93 -27.01
N HIS A 378 29.72 -12.82 -26.21
CA HIS A 378 30.81 -11.84 -26.39
C HIS A 378 30.40 -10.35 -26.33
N THR A 379 29.40 -10.01 -25.51
CA THR A 379 29.04 -8.62 -25.23
C THR A 379 30.16 -7.84 -24.52
N MET A 380 30.21 -6.51 -24.66
CA MET A 380 31.35 -5.71 -24.19
C MET A 380 31.52 -5.66 -22.67
N MET A 381 30.41 -5.76 -21.93
CA MET A 381 30.37 -5.68 -20.47
C MET A 381 29.98 -7.01 -19.79
N GLY A 382 30.08 -8.13 -20.51
CA GLY A 382 29.63 -9.44 -20.04
C GLY A 382 28.11 -9.58 -19.98
N SER A 383 27.63 -10.66 -19.35
CA SER A 383 26.22 -11.07 -19.43
C SER A 383 25.30 -10.19 -18.59
N GLY A 384 24.71 -9.18 -19.23
CA GLY A 384 23.85 -8.16 -18.62
C GLY A 384 22.68 -7.78 -19.51
N ASN A 385 21.71 -7.05 -18.96
CA ASN A 385 20.67 -6.37 -19.73
C ASN A 385 21.23 -5.04 -20.25
N TYR A 386 21.36 -4.90 -21.56
CA TYR A 386 21.91 -3.71 -22.23
C TYR A 386 20.77 -2.80 -22.70
N CYS A 387 20.83 -1.53 -22.32
CA CYS A 387 20.00 -0.47 -22.88
C CYS A 387 20.88 0.68 -23.37
N ALA A 388 20.32 1.55 -24.20
CA ALA A 388 20.99 2.72 -24.74
C ALA A 388 20.15 3.97 -24.55
N GLU A 389 20.80 5.11 -24.37
CA GLU A 389 20.14 6.42 -24.33
C GLU A 389 19.83 6.98 -25.73
N SER A 390 20.29 6.29 -26.77
CA SER A 390 20.17 6.66 -28.18
C SER A 390 19.21 5.70 -28.87
N SER A 391 18.17 6.24 -29.52
CA SER A 391 17.25 5.43 -30.33
C SER A 391 17.98 4.82 -31.53
N THR A 392 19.01 5.50 -32.04
CA THR A 392 19.87 5.00 -33.13
C THR A 392 20.66 3.77 -32.73
N LYS A 393 21.18 3.69 -31.49
CA LYS A 393 21.88 2.49 -31.02
C LYS A 393 20.93 1.31 -30.93
N SER A 394 19.76 1.50 -30.34
CA SER A 394 18.78 0.43 -30.16
C SER A 394 18.16 -0.04 -31.48
N ASP A 395 17.99 0.84 -32.47
CA ASP A 395 17.56 0.46 -33.83
C ASP A 395 18.46 -0.59 -34.48
N GLN A 396 19.76 -0.63 -34.15
CA GLN A 396 20.71 -1.61 -34.70
C GLN A 396 20.33 -3.07 -34.40
N TYR A 397 19.57 -3.29 -33.32
CA TYR A 397 19.20 -4.61 -32.80
C TYR A 397 17.72 -4.96 -33.03
N ALA A 398 16.96 -4.09 -33.70
CA ALA A 398 15.53 -4.29 -33.92
C ALA A 398 15.20 -5.34 -35.00
N ASP A 399 16.21 -5.82 -35.74
CA ASP A 399 16.10 -6.83 -36.78
C ASP A 399 17.41 -7.63 -36.94
N ASP A 400 17.44 -8.56 -37.89
CA ASP A 400 18.67 -9.26 -38.21
C ASP A 400 19.60 -8.38 -39.05
N ARG A 401 20.90 -8.37 -38.70
CA ARG A 401 21.88 -7.54 -39.40
C ARG A 401 22.05 -7.86 -40.87
N ASN A 402 21.71 -9.09 -41.25
CA ASN A 402 21.78 -9.56 -42.63
C ASN A 402 20.43 -9.43 -43.36
N GLU A 403 19.32 -9.14 -42.66
CA GLU A 403 17.96 -9.09 -43.21
C GLU A 403 17.23 -7.83 -42.72
N ARG A 404 17.76 -6.67 -43.13
CA ARG A 404 17.24 -5.37 -42.68
C ARG A 404 15.82 -5.11 -43.15
N GLN A 405 14.96 -4.74 -42.21
CA GLN A 405 13.57 -4.35 -42.45
C GLN A 405 13.42 -2.82 -42.38
N TYR A 406 12.37 -2.31 -43.01
CA TYR A 406 12.02 -0.89 -42.98
C TYR A 406 10.75 -0.59 -42.17
N SER A 407 9.96 -1.60 -41.82
CA SER A 407 8.68 -1.45 -41.13
C SER A 407 8.38 -2.61 -40.20
N GLY A 408 7.52 -2.38 -39.21
CA GLY A 408 7.17 -3.40 -38.21
C GLY A 408 8.30 -3.64 -37.21
N LEU A 409 9.29 -2.74 -37.17
CA LEU A 409 10.38 -2.77 -36.21
C LEU A 409 9.84 -2.40 -34.83
N LYS A 410 10.39 -3.02 -33.80
CA LYS A 410 10.03 -2.76 -32.41
C LYS A 410 11.28 -2.44 -31.60
N MET A 411 11.13 -1.52 -30.65
CA MET A 411 12.09 -1.33 -29.56
C MET A 411 11.31 -1.11 -28.26
N LEU A 412 11.90 -1.46 -27.14
CA LEU A 412 11.31 -1.27 -25.82
C LEU A 412 11.84 0.02 -25.20
N LEU A 413 10.96 0.76 -24.52
CA LEU A 413 11.35 1.81 -23.59
C LEU A 413 11.30 1.25 -22.17
N VAL A 414 12.44 1.24 -21.51
CA VAL A 414 12.68 0.50 -20.26
C VAL A 414 13.00 1.49 -19.15
N ARG A 415 12.30 1.40 -18.01
CA ARG A 415 12.77 2.05 -16.78
C ARG A 415 13.90 1.23 -16.20
N MET A 416 15.04 1.87 -15.97
CA MET A 416 16.25 1.21 -15.52
C MET A 416 16.78 1.88 -14.25
N LEU A 417 17.01 1.08 -13.21
CA LEU A 417 17.55 1.52 -11.92
C LEU A 417 19.06 1.37 -11.92
N LEU A 418 19.80 2.47 -12.07
CA LEU A 418 21.25 2.43 -12.16
C LEU A 418 21.96 2.57 -10.79
N GLY A 419 21.32 3.18 -9.78
CA GLY A 419 21.86 3.29 -8.43
C GLY A 419 23.28 3.88 -8.39
N ASN A 420 24.18 3.20 -7.68
CA ASN A 420 25.61 3.51 -7.67
C ASN A 420 26.28 3.02 -8.96
N ILE A 421 26.69 3.95 -9.83
CA ILE A 421 27.17 3.64 -11.18
C ILE A 421 28.68 3.44 -11.21
N HIS A 422 29.13 2.40 -11.93
CA HIS A 422 30.51 2.31 -12.42
C HIS A 422 30.60 2.75 -13.88
N VAL A 423 31.39 3.77 -14.20
CA VAL A 423 31.70 4.13 -15.59
C VAL A 423 32.92 3.35 -16.06
N ALA A 424 32.75 2.54 -17.10
CA ALA A 424 33.79 1.74 -17.73
C ALA A 424 34.22 2.37 -19.05
N GLU A 425 35.52 2.68 -19.16
CA GLU A 425 36.12 3.30 -20.37
C GLU A 425 36.72 2.27 -21.34
N SER A 426 36.65 0.98 -20.99
CA SER A 426 37.14 -0.13 -21.81
C SER A 426 36.24 -1.36 -21.62
N ALA A 427 36.27 -2.29 -22.57
CA ALA A 427 35.45 -3.51 -22.51
C ALA A 427 35.88 -4.40 -21.34
N CYS A 428 34.92 -4.83 -20.53
CA CYS A 428 35.13 -5.60 -19.30
C CYS A 428 34.16 -6.78 -19.25
N GLN A 429 34.63 -8.03 -19.17
CA GLN A 429 33.72 -9.20 -19.16
C GLN A 429 33.14 -9.47 -17.76
N TYR A 430 32.40 -8.51 -17.20
CA TYR A 430 31.84 -8.63 -15.87
C TYR A 430 30.74 -9.69 -15.80
N LYS A 431 30.78 -10.53 -14.77
CA LYS A 431 29.71 -11.51 -14.46
C LYS A 431 28.63 -10.92 -13.55
N LEU A 432 29.03 -9.96 -12.71
CA LEU A 432 28.19 -9.22 -11.77
C LEU A 432 28.63 -7.75 -11.78
N PRO A 433 27.84 -6.81 -11.22
CA PRO A 433 28.32 -5.45 -11.03
C PRO A 433 29.65 -5.48 -10.25
N PRO A 434 30.69 -4.77 -10.71
CA PRO A 434 32.01 -4.90 -10.13
C PRO A 434 32.02 -4.46 -8.67
N CYS A 435 32.85 -5.13 -7.87
CA CYS A 435 33.05 -4.73 -6.48
C CYS A 435 33.77 -3.37 -6.42
N SER A 436 33.14 -2.37 -5.81
CA SER A 436 33.67 -1.02 -5.73
C SER A 436 34.92 -0.94 -4.86
N THR A 437 35.01 -1.74 -3.79
CA THR A 437 36.18 -1.83 -2.91
C THR A 437 37.39 -2.46 -3.62
N CYS A 438 37.18 -3.57 -4.32
CA CYS A 438 38.26 -4.24 -5.07
C CYS A 438 38.74 -3.40 -6.26
N LEU A 439 37.82 -2.71 -6.94
CA LEU A 439 38.18 -1.81 -8.05
C LEU A 439 39.05 -0.64 -7.57
N LYS A 440 38.65 0.05 -6.48
CA LYS A 440 39.40 1.18 -5.91
C LYS A 440 40.79 0.79 -5.39
N SER A 441 40.96 -0.47 -4.98
CA SER A 441 42.25 -0.99 -4.51
C SER A 441 43.13 -1.59 -5.62
N GLY A 442 42.67 -1.59 -6.88
CA GLY A 442 43.40 -2.15 -8.01
C GLY A 442 43.51 -3.69 -8.00
N LYS A 443 42.69 -4.37 -7.20
CA LYS A 443 42.71 -5.84 -7.01
C LYS A 443 41.33 -6.43 -7.31
N LEU A 444 40.82 -6.16 -8.50
CA LEU A 444 39.49 -6.61 -8.89
C LEU A 444 39.41 -8.14 -8.94
N THR A 445 38.39 -8.69 -8.29
CA THR A 445 38.01 -10.11 -8.38
C THR A 445 36.56 -10.19 -8.81
N ASP A 446 36.24 -11.07 -9.75
CA ASP A 446 34.89 -11.22 -10.28
C ASP A 446 34.49 -12.71 -10.41
N PRO A 447 33.58 -13.22 -9.54
CA PRO A 447 32.89 -12.48 -8.49
C PRO A 447 33.78 -12.21 -7.26
N CYS A 448 33.60 -11.05 -6.62
CA CYS A 448 34.17 -10.77 -5.31
C CYS A 448 33.41 -11.58 -4.24
N THR A 449 34.14 -12.35 -3.42
CA THR A 449 33.54 -13.23 -2.40
C THR A 449 33.49 -12.61 -1.00
N ASN A 450 34.08 -11.42 -0.80
CA ASN A 450 34.07 -10.75 0.49
C ASN A 450 32.71 -10.07 0.73
N LYS A 451 31.97 -10.58 1.72
CA LYS A 451 30.63 -10.11 2.10
C LYS A 451 30.58 -8.68 2.63
N ASN A 452 31.70 -8.14 3.10
CA ASN A 452 31.78 -6.77 3.62
C ASN A 452 32.10 -5.75 2.52
N HIS A 453 32.45 -6.21 1.32
CA HIS A 453 32.70 -5.32 0.21
C HIS A 453 31.39 -4.86 -0.42
N GLU A 454 31.41 -3.62 -0.90
CA GLU A 454 30.29 -3.06 -1.64
C GLU A 454 30.48 -3.32 -3.13
N HIS A 455 29.36 -3.43 -3.83
CA HIS A 455 29.30 -3.53 -5.28
C HIS A 455 28.67 -2.26 -5.84
N TYR A 456 28.99 -1.93 -7.08
CA TYR A 456 28.16 -1.02 -7.85
C TYR A 456 26.81 -1.67 -8.13
N ASP A 457 25.82 -0.87 -8.51
CA ASP A 457 24.48 -1.35 -8.87
C ASP A 457 24.36 -1.54 -10.39
N SER A 458 25.17 -0.84 -11.17
CA SER A 458 25.18 -0.89 -12.63
C SER A 458 26.54 -0.51 -13.23
N VAL A 459 26.68 -0.76 -14.53
CA VAL A 459 27.84 -0.34 -15.33
C VAL A 459 27.35 0.53 -16.48
N VAL A 460 28.04 1.65 -16.72
CA VAL A 460 27.86 2.49 -17.90
C VAL A 460 29.12 2.36 -18.76
N ALA A 461 28.95 1.79 -19.95
CA ALA A 461 30.00 1.66 -20.95
C ALA A 461 30.16 2.97 -21.72
N ASP A 462 31.09 3.83 -21.30
CA ASP A 462 31.43 5.08 -21.97
C ASP A 462 32.83 4.99 -22.58
N ILE A 463 32.95 4.13 -23.59
CA ILE A 463 34.22 3.83 -24.23
C ILE A 463 34.54 4.94 -25.26
N PRO A 464 35.69 5.65 -25.17
CA PRO A 464 35.99 6.79 -26.05
C PRO A 464 35.95 6.50 -27.55
N MET A 465 36.28 5.26 -27.97
CA MET A 465 36.29 4.84 -29.37
C MET A 465 34.94 4.30 -29.89
N LYS A 466 33.90 4.28 -29.05
CA LYS A 466 32.57 3.79 -29.42
C LYS A 466 31.64 4.97 -29.68
N ASN A 467 30.75 4.82 -30.66
CA ASN A 467 29.81 5.89 -31.00
C ASN A 467 28.77 6.13 -29.90
N PHE A 468 28.35 5.09 -29.20
CA PHE A 468 27.24 5.13 -28.25
C PHE A 468 27.68 4.71 -26.86
N ARG A 469 27.04 5.31 -25.85
CA ARG A 469 27.13 4.92 -24.45
C ARG A 469 26.03 3.90 -24.16
N GLU A 470 26.39 2.80 -23.50
CA GLU A 470 25.48 1.71 -23.18
C GLU A 470 25.37 1.55 -21.65
N PHE A 471 24.22 1.10 -21.19
CA PHE A 471 23.86 1.01 -19.78
C PHE A 471 23.51 -0.44 -19.45
N ILE A 472 24.15 -0.98 -18.42
CA ILE A 472 24.12 -2.41 -18.13
C ILE A 472 23.74 -2.64 -16.67
N VAL A 473 22.73 -3.48 -16.46
CA VAL A 473 22.42 -4.08 -15.16
C VAL A 473 22.47 -5.60 -15.27
N TYR A 474 22.84 -6.24 -14.17
CA TYR A 474 23.03 -7.70 -14.11
C TYR A 474 21.93 -8.39 -13.28
N ASN A 475 20.97 -7.63 -12.78
CA ASN A 475 19.75 -8.14 -12.15
C ASN A 475 18.55 -7.77 -13.03
N ALA A 476 17.78 -8.79 -13.43
CA ALA A 476 16.57 -8.64 -14.22
C ALA A 476 15.58 -7.62 -13.63
N HIS A 477 15.46 -7.60 -12.30
CA HIS A 477 14.49 -6.77 -11.59
C HIS A 477 14.88 -5.28 -11.51
N GLN A 478 16.08 -4.90 -11.97
CA GLN A 478 16.43 -3.47 -12.13
C GLN A 478 15.84 -2.84 -13.40
N CYS A 479 15.16 -3.63 -14.23
CA CYS A 479 14.52 -3.20 -15.46
C CYS A 479 13.01 -3.41 -15.39
N TYR A 480 12.24 -2.43 -15.86
CA TYR A 480 10.82 -2.60 -16.18
C TYR A 480 10.58 -2.15 -17.63
N PRO A 481 10.31 -3.08 -18.57
CA PRO A 481 9.92 -2.71 -19.93
C PRO A 481 8.51 -2.13 -19.88
N GLU A 482 8.35 -0.84 -20.17
CA GLU A 482 7.07 -0.15 -20.01
C GLU A 482 6.37 0.14 -21.32
N TYR A 483 7.10 0.38 -22.40
CA TYR A 483 6.49 0.62 -23.71
C TYR A 483 7.10 -0.24 -24.78
N ILE A 484 6.25 -0.74 -25.68
CA ILE A 484 6.61 -1.27 -26.98
C ILE A 484 6.42 -0.12 -27.98
N ILE A 485 7.49 0.28 -28.63
CA ILE A 485 7.48 1.32 -29.67
C ILE A 485 7.59 0.61 -31.01
N THR A 486 6.53 0.64 -31.80
CA THR A 486 6.52 0.12 -33.18
C THR A 486 6.78 1.26 -34.15
N TYR A 487 7.75 1.11 -35.05
CA TYR A 487 8.20 2.19 -35.93
C TYR A 487 8.59 1.71 -37.33
N LYS A 488 8.84 2.69 -38.20
CA LYS A 488 9.40 2.52 -39.55
C LYS A 488 10.69 3.33 -39.68
N ARG A 489 11.68 2.77 -40.38
CA ARG A 489 12.87 3.51 -40.82
C ARG A 489 12.51 4.33 -42.04
N LEU A 490 12.74 5.64 -41.99
CA LEU A 490 12.59 6.52 -43.14
C LEU A 490 13.93 6.62 -43.88
N LYS A 491 13.90 6.43 -45.20
CA LYS A 491 15.10 6.56 -46.03
C LYS A 491 15.62 8.00 -46.01
N VAL A 492 16.94 8.13 -46.14
CA VAL A 492 17.65 9.40 -46.29
C VAL A 492 17.23 10.11 -47.57
#